data_AF-A0A7S4L756-F1
#
_entry.id   AF-A0A7S4L756-F1
#
_cell.length_a   1.000
_cell.length_b   1.000
_cell.length_c   1.000
_cell.angle_alpha   90.00
_cell.angle_beta   90.00
_cell.angle_gamma   90.00
#
_symmetry.space_group_name_H-M   'P 1'
#
loop_
_entity.id
_entity.type
_entity.pdbx_description
1 polymer ?
#
loop_
_entity_poly.entity_id
_entity_poly.type
_entity_poly.pdbx_seq_one_letter_code
_entity_poly.pdbx_strand_id
1 'polypeptide(L)'
;MVPDNSKFGSNRIKLRSCAETGVVPGDGCFDGLQGKSFAELYEYYRAIYQPVTEEEYQSWEKKYPGSEEEKQDVAAFYKKKAGNMSRVCDYIPFCEEEDCWRIKTIIDEMIQKGELEETAAYKKFKPKQYSEEEVKKIKSERAPEEGWEEAKDELESKKRNSMDDLAALILAKRRERESAFDGMIGAMEMKYSKGKSKTKGKR
;
A
#
# COMPACT_ATOMS: atom_id res chain seq x y z
N MET A 1 1.69 29.21 -35.05
CA MET A 1 1.93 28.63 -33.72
C MET A 1 2.49 27.25 -33.91
N VAL A 2 3.80 27.08 -33.66
CA VAL A 2 4.53 25.80 -33.80
C VAL A 2 4.50 25.13 -32.42
N PRO A 3 4.17 23.83 -32.30
CA PRO A 3 4.22 23.14 -31.03
C PRO A 3 5.68 23.00 -30.57
N ASP A 4 5.93 23.46 -29.34
CA ASP A 4 7.22 23.37 -28.66
C ASP A 4 7.59 21.90 -28.40
N ASN A 5 8.61 21.43 -29.13
CA ASN A 5 9.02 20.03 -29.20
C ASN A 5 10.09 19.67 -28.15
N SER A 6 10.34 20.55 -27.17
CA SER A 6 11.36 20.37 -26.12
C SER A 6 11.11 19.18 -25.18
N LYS A 7 9.86 18.71 -25.08
CA LYS A 7 9.50 17.60 -24.16
C LYS A 7 9.82 16.20 -24.69
N PHE A 8 9.97 16.01 -26.00
CA PHE A 8 10.26 14.69 -26.60
C PHE A 8 11.75 14.29 -26.53
N GLY A 9 12.67 15.25 -26.38
CA GLY A 9 14.11 14.98 -26.27
C GLY A 9 14.52 14.35 -24.93
N SER A 10 13.80 14.68 -23.85
CA SER A 10 14.20 14.28 -22.49
C SER A 10 14.02 12.78 -22.22
N ASN A 11 12.97 12.14 -22.76
CA ASN A 11 12.74 10.71 -22.59
C ASN A 11 13.76 9.84 -23.35
N ARG A 12 14.26 10.31 -24.51
CA ARG A 12 15.21 9.55 -25.34
C ARG A 12 16.61 9.51 -24.70
N ILE A 13 16.99 10.60 -24.02
CA ILE A 13 18.25 10.69 -23.26
C ILE A 13 18.16 9.83 -21.99
N LYS A 14 17.02 9.84 -21.28
CA LYS A 14 16.77 8.97 -20.12
C LYS A 14 16.82 7.48 -20.45
N LEU A 15 16.18 7.07 -21.54
CA LEU A 15 16.20 5.66 -22.00
C LEU A 15 17.60 5.18 -22.40
N ARG A 16 18.39 6.05 -23.04
CA ARG A 16 19.75 5.72 -23.46
C ARG A 16 20.71 5.59 -22.28
N SER A 17 20.64 6.50 -21.32
CA SER A 17 21.36 6.37 -20.04
C SER A 17 20.98 5.08 -19.33
N CYS A 18 19.68 4.75 -19.26
CA CYS A 18 19.22 3.53 -18.60
C CYS A 18 19.73 2.25 -19.29
N ALA A 19 19.89 2.25 -20.61
CA ALA A 19 20.44 1.11 -21.35
C ALA A 19 21.96 0.94 -21.16
N GLU A 20 22.69 2.03 -20.93
CA GLU A 20 24.15 2.01 -20.72
C GLU A 20 24.54 1.82 -19.25
N THR A 21 23.77 2.34 -18.29
CA THR A 21 24.11 2.32 -16.85
C THR A 21 23.15 1.51 -15.98
N GLY A 22 21.98 1.12 -16.51
CA GLY A 22 20.92 0.47 -15.72
C GLY A 22 20.19 1.40 -14.74
N VAL A 23 20.54 2.69 -14.68
CA VAL A 23 20.02 3.66 -13.70
C VAL A 23 19.13 4.69 -14.41
N VAL A 24 17.92 4.89 -13.90
CA VAL A 24 16.99 5.92 -14.38
C VAL A 24 17.32 7.24 -13.66
N PRO A 25 17.80 8.29 -14.37
CA PRO A 25 18.12 9.55 -13.72
C PRO A 25 16.84 10.33 -13.41
N GLY A 26 16.53 10.47 -12.12
CA GLY A 26 15.37 11.22 -11.63
C GLY A 26 14.75 10.68 -10.33
N ASP A 27 14.98 9.41 -9.99
CA ASP A 27 14.48 8.82 -8.75
C ASP A 27 15.53 8.91 -7.64
N GLY A 28 15.71 10.12 -7.11
CA GLY A 28 16.64 10.43 -6.01
C GLY A 28 16.27 9.84 -4.64
N CYS A 29 15.60 8.68 -4.58
CA CYS A 29 15.20 8.06 -3.31
C CYS A 29 15.45 6.55 -3.20
N PHE A 30 15.96 5.86 -4.23
CA PHE A 30 16.13 4.40 -4.16
C PHE A 30 17.58 3.91 -4.25
N ASP A 31 18.55 4.80 -4.48
CA ASP A 31 19.96 4.40 -4.67
C ASP A 31 20.66 4.08 -3.33
N GLY A 32 20.20 4.67 -2.22
CA GLY A 32 20.77 4.46 -0.88
C GLY A 32 20.21 3.25 -0.12
N LEU A 33 19.28 2.48 -0.71
CA LEU A 33 18.65 1.31 -0.11
C LEU A 33 19.02 0.00 -0.82
N GLN A 34 19.63 0.07 -2.01
CA GLN A 34 20.05 -1.11 -2.74
C GLN A 34 21.18 -1.83 -1.99
N GLY A 35 21.03 -3.14 -1.78
CA GLY A 35 22.01 -3.99 -1.10
C GLY A 35 21.96 -3.94 0.44
N LYS A 36 21.14 -3.08 1.03
CA LYS A 36 20.93 -3.05 2.50
C LYS A 36 20.14 -4.26 2.97
N SER A 37 20.46 -4.73 4.17
CA SER A 37 19.73 -5.83 4.80
C SER A 37 18.30 -5.41 5.15
N PHE A 38 17.38 -6.37 5.24
CA PHE A 38 16.00 -6.10 5.66
C PHE A 38 15.94 -5.38 7.03
N ALA A 39 16.85 -5.71 7.95
CA ALA A 39 16.94 -5.07 9.26
C ALA A 39 17.25 -3.58 9.16
N GLU A 40 18.20 -3.18 8.31
CA GLU A 40 18.53 -1.76 8.09
C GLU A 40 17.37 -0.99 7.47
N LEU A 41 16.65 -1.62 6.54
CA LEU A 41 15.45 -1.04 5.94
C LEU A 41 14.34 -0.86 6.98
N TYR A 42 14.12 -1.88 7.80
CA TYR A 42 13.13 -1.84 8.86
C TYR A 42 13.40 -0.71 9.87
N GLU A 43 14.64 -0.59 10.34
CA GLU A 43 15.07 0.49 11.24
C GLU A 43 14.92 1.87 10.59
N TYR A 44 15.28 2.01 9.30
CA TYR A 44 15.13 3.25 8.55
C TYR A 44 13.66 3.70 8.48
N TYR A 45 12.74 2.80 8.12
CA TYR A 45 11.31 3.13 8.05
C TYR A 45 10.69 3.38 9.43
N ARG A 46 11.13 2.66 10.47
CA ARG A 46 10.70 2.92 11.86
C ARG A 46 11.25 4.23 12.42
N ALA A 47 12.41 4.70 11.94
CA ALA A 47 12.94 6.00 12.32
C ALA A 47 12.20 7.17 11.63
N ILE A 48 11.73 6.97 10.39
CA ILE A 48 11.00 7.99 9.63
C ILE A 48 9.56 8.11 10.09
N TYR A 49 8.89 6.98 10.30
CA TYR A 49 7.48 6.95 10.65
C TYR A 49 7.32 6.59 12.13
N GLN A 50 6.74 7.51 12.89
CA GLN A 50 6.39 7.27 14.28
C GLN A 50 5.43 6.07 14.37
N PRO A 51 5.54 5.24 15.41
CA PRO A 51 4.59 4.17 15.65
C PRO A 51 3.21 4.79 15.91
N VAL A 52 2.20 4.33 15.17
CA VAL A 52 0.81 4.72 15.45
C VAL A 52 0.43 4.16 16.81
N THR A 53 0.21 5.04 17.77
CA THR A 53 -0.24 4.68 19.11
C THR A 53 -1.77 4.56 19.15
N GLU A 54 -2.28 3.75 20.08
CA GLU A 54 -3.72 3.60 20.29
C GLU A 54 -4.37 4.96 20.66
N GLU A 55 -3.64 5.80 21.40
CA GLU A 55 -4.08 7.15 21.77
C GLU A 55 -4.22 8.06 20.55
N GLU A 56 -3.26 8.02 19.62
CA GLU A 56 -3.34 8.77 18.36
C GLU A 56 -4.52 8.30 17.52
N TYR A 57 -4.76 6.99 17.44
CA TYR A 57 -5.90 6.41 16.74
C TYR A 57 -7.23 6.89 17.33
N GLN A 58 -7.41 6.82 18.64
CA GLN A 58 -8.61 7.33 19.32
C GLN A 58 -8.77 8.85 19.15
N SER A 59 -7.65 9.59 19.12
CA SER A 59 -7.69 11.02 18.85
C SER A 59 -8.14 11.31 17.41
N TRP A 60 -7.71 10.48 16.45
CA TRP A 60 -8.07 10.61 15.05
C TRP A 60 -9.54 10.25 14.82
N GLU A 61 -10.03 9.18 15.44
CA GLU A 61 -11.44 8.77 15.43
C GLU A 61 -12.38 9.90 15.88
N LYS A 62 -11.95 10.73 16.84
CA LYS A 62 -12.74 11.88 17.32
C LYS A 62 -12.56 13.14 16.48
N LYS A 63 -11.38 13.34 15.88
CA LYS A 63 -11.04 14.55 15.14
C LYS A 63 -11.52 14.53 13.70
N TYR A 64 -11.50 13.36 13.05
CA TYR A 64 -11.80 13.23 11.64
C TYR A 64 -13.28 13.48 11.32
N PRO A 65 -14.26 12.90 12.04
CA PRO A 65 -15.68 13.15 11.77
C PRO A 65 -16.05 14.62 12.00
N GLY A 66 -16.63 15.26 10.99
CA GLY A 66 -17.00 16.68 11.00
C GLY A 66 -15.84 17.64 10.72
N SER A 67 -14.64 17.13 10.44
CA SER A 67 -13.49 17.95 10.05
C SER A 67 -13.64 18.50 8.62
N GLU A 68 -12.79 19.46 8.28
CA GLU A 68 -12.69 19.95 6.91
C GLU A 68 -12.04 18.93 5.97
N GLU A 69 -11.15 18.08 6.50
CA GLU A 69 -10.52 16.98 5.74
C GLU A 69 -11.59 16.01 5.23
N GLU A 70 -12.53 15.64 6.10
CA GLU A 70 -13.61 14.74 5.72
C GLU A 70 -14.49 15.35 4.62
N LYS A 71 -14.80 16.64 4.68
CA LYS A 71 -15.57 17.32 3.63
C LYS A 71 -14.88 17.23 2.28
N GLN A 72 -13.56 17.43 2.25
CA GLN A 72 -12.78 17.33 1.01
C GLN A 72 -12.79 15.91 0.45
N ASP A 73 -12.64 14.91 1.32
CA ASP A 73 -12.68 13.50 0.92
C ASP A 73 -14.06 13.11 0.39
N VAL A 74 -15.13 13.50 1.09
CA VAL A 74 -16.52 13.29 0.66
C VAL A 74 -16.74 13.87 -0.74
N ALA A 75 -16.31 15.11 -0.99
CA ALA A 75 -16.44 15.75 -2.30
C ALA A 75 -15.63 15.02 -3.39
N ALA A 76 -14.41 14.57 -3.08
CA ALA A 76 -13.56 13.83 -4.00
C ALA A 76 -14.16 12.48 -4.37
N PHE A 77 -14.63 11.71 -3.38
CA PHE A 77 -15.25 10.40 -3.60
C PHE A 77 -16.62 10.50 -4.27
N TYR A 78 -17.42 11.51 -3.94
CA TYR A 78 -18.70 11.76 -4.59
C TYR A 78 -18.52 11.98 -6.10
N LYS A 79 -17.55 12.81 -6.50
CA LYS A 79 -17.18 13.01 -7.91
C LYS A 79 -16.67 11.72 -8.56
N LYS A 80 -15.78 10.98 -7.88
CA LYS A 80 -15.18 9.74 -8.41
C LYS A 80 -16.19 8.61 -8.59
N LYS A 81 -17.25 8.56 -7.77
CA LYS A 81 -18.26 7.50 -7.77
C LYS A 81 -19.59 7.93 -8.40
N ALA A 82 -19.62 9.09 -9.06
CA ALA A 82 -20.81 9.65 -9.72
C ALA A 82 -22.06 9.66 -8.80
N GLY A 83 -21.85 10.01 -7.53
CA GLY A 83 -22.90 10.12 -6.52
C GLY A 83 -23.55 8.80 -6.06
N ASN A 84 -22.92 7.65 -6.28
CA ASN A 84 -23.31 6.41 -5.61
C ASN A 84 -22.89 6.44 -4.13
N MET A 85 -23.84 6.69 -3.22
CA MET A 85 -23.51 6.90 -1.81
C MET A 85 -23.02 5.66 -1.08
N SER A 86 -23.57 4.47 -1.36
CA SER A 86 -23.11 3.23 -0.71
C SER A 86 -21.61 3.05 -0.91
N ARG A 87 -21.14 3.26 -2.14
CA ARG A 87 -19.70 3.22 -2.42
C ARG A 87 -18.95 4.35 -1.73
N VAL A 88 -19.51 5.56 -1.67
CA VAL A 88 -18.84 6.70 -1.02
C VAL A 88 -18.63 6.41 0.47
N CYS A 89 -19.65 5.91 1.17
CA CYS A 89 -19.58 5.51 2.57
C CYS A 89 -18.49 4.44 2.80
N ASP A 90 -18.34 3.46 1.92
CA ASP A 90 -17.31 2.43 2.03
C ASP A 90 -15.86 2.97 1.97
N TYR A 91 -15.64 4.13 1.32
CA TYR A 91 -14.29 4.73 1.20
C TYR A 91 -13.98 5.75 2.28
N ILE A 92 -14.98 6.23 3.04
CA ILE A 92 -14.78 7.27 4.04
C ILE A 92 -14.41 6.61 5.39
N PRO A 93 -13.29 7.00 6.01
CA PRO A 93 -12.94 6.55 7.35
C PRO A 93 -14.06 6.83 8.36
N PHE A 94 -14.29 5.88 9.27
CA PHE A 94 -15.31 6.00 10.33
C PHE A 94 -16.73 6.25 9.81
N CYS A 95 -17.02 5.86 8.57
CA CYS A 95 -18.37 5.85 8.03
C CYS A 95 -18.90 4.42 8.02
N GLU A 96 -19.73 4.08 9.01
CA GLU A 96 -20.55 2.88 8.96
C GLU A 96 -21.95 3.18 8.42
N GLU A 97 -22.79 2.15 8.31
CA GLU A 97 -24.16 2.28 7.81
C GLU A 97 -24.99 3.31 8.59
N GLU A 98 -24.74 3.43 9.89
CA GLU A 98 -25.44 4.35 10.78
C GLU A 98 -24.98 5.80 10.62
N ASP A 99 -23.70 5.97 10.30
CA ASP A 99 -23.06 7.27 10.12
C ASP A 99 -23.28 7.83 8.69
N CYS A 100 -23.92 7.06 7.79
CA CYS A 100 -24.26 7.47 6.43
C CYS A 100 -25.18 8.71 6.39
N TRP A 101 -26.02 8.93 7.41
CA TRP A 101 -26.84 10.13 7.52
C TRP A 101 -25.98 11.41 7.59
N ARG A 102 -24.86 11.36 8.32
CA ARG A 102 -23.93 12.46 8.49
C ARG A 102 -23.27 12.87 7.17
N ILE A 103 -22.84 11.89 6.38
CA ILE A 103 -22.27 12.10 5.05
C ILE A 103 -23.29 12.75 4.12
N LYS A 104 -24.55 12.32 4.20
CA LYS A 104 -25.63 12.95 3.44
C LYS A 104 -25.80 14.42 3.80
N THR A 105 -25.81 14.78 5.09
CA THR A 105 -25.89 16.19 5.52
C THR A 105 -24.77 17.04 4.94
N ILE A 106 -23.53 16.54 4.95
CA ILE A 106 -22.37 17.24 4.36
C ILE A 106 -22.58 17.49 2.87
N ILE A 107 -23.11 16.50 2.15
CA ILE A 107 -23.33 16.61 0.71
C ILE A 107 -24.50 17.53 0.40
N ASP A 108 -25.57 17.49 1.18
CA ASP A 108 -26.70 18.42 1.07
C ASP A 108 -26.23 19.87 1.26
N GLU A 109 -25.34 20.14 2.23
CA GLU A 109 -24.72 21.46 2.40
C GLU A 109 -23.86 21.88 1.19
N MET A 110 -23.07 20.97 0.63
CA MET A 110 -22.25 21.24 -0.56
C MET A 110 -23.09 21.47 -1.82
N ILE A 111 -24.20 20.77 -1.96
CA ILE A 111 -25.16 20.96 -3.05
C ILE A 111 -25.84 22.33 -2.90
N GLN A 112 -26.25 22.72 -1.69
CA GLN A 112 -26.81 24.04 -1.43
C GLN A 112 -25.82 25.18 -1.75
N LYS A 113 -24.53 24.96 -1.50
CA LYS A 113 -23.45 25.89 -1.89
C LYS A 113 -23.16 25.87 -3.40
N GLY A 114 -23.66 24.88 -4.13
CA GLY A 114 -23.42 24.72 -5.58
C GLY A 114 -22.06 24.12 -5.93
N GLU A 115 -21.36 23.51 -4.96
CA GLU A 115 -20.04 22.89 -5.18
C GLU A 115 -20.15 21.48 -5.80
N LEU A 116 -21.29 20.81 -5.58
CA LEU A 116 -21.59 19.47 -6.08
C LEU A 116 -22.93 19.45 -6.81
N GLU A 117 -23.00 18.65 -7.87
CA GLU A 117 -24.23 18.43 -8.62
C GLU A 117 -25.05 17.29 -8.02
N GLU A 118 -26.38 17.47 -7.96
CA GLU A 118 -27.30 16.41 -7.61
C GLU A 118 -27.33 15.34 -8.71
N THR A 119 -26.96 14.11 -8.36
CA THR A 119 -27.04 12.97 -9.28
C THR A 119 -28.31 12.14 -9.04
N ALA A 120 -28.74 11.38 -10.05
CA ALA A 120 -29.89 10.47 -9.92
C ALA A 120 -29.65 9.35 -8.89
N ALA A 121 -28.39 8.91 -8.73
CA ALA A 121 -28.01 7.93 -7.72
C ALA A 121 -28.14 8.51 -6.31
N TYR A 122 -27.71 9.76 -6.11
CA TYR A 122 -27.85 10.47 -4.85
C TYR A 122 -29.32 10.62 -4.42
N LYS A 123 -30.22 10.99 -5.35
CA LYS A 123 -31.66 11.15 -5.05
C LYS A 123 -32.34 9.87 -4.55
N LYS A 124 -31.84 8.70 -4.95
CA LYS A 124 -32.35 7.41 -4.49
C LYS A 124 -31.86 7.04 -3.10
N PHE A 125 -30.78 7.66 -2.64
CA PHE A 125 -30.18 7.35 -1.36
C PHE A 125 -30.98 7.96 -0.21
N LYS A 126 -31.48 7.09 0.67
CA LYS A 126 -32.24 7.47 1.87
C LYS A 126 -31.67 6.68 3.05
N PRO A 127 -30.60 7.19 3.70
CA PRO A 127 -30.05 6.54 4.87
C PRO A 127 -31.07 6.61 5.99
N LYS A 128 -31.20 5.52 6.76
CA LYS A 128 -31.96 5.56 8.02
C LYS A 128 -31.19 6.44 8.99
N GLN A 129 -31.88 7.37 9.64
CA GLN A 129 -31.32 8.08 10.78
C GLN A 129 -31.56 7.20 12.02
N TYR A 130 -30.47 6.79 12.65
CA TYR A 130 -30.49 6.00 13.88
C TYR A 130 -30.45 6.95 15.08
N SER A 131 -31.10 6.57 16.18
CA SER A 131 -30.92 7.28 17.45
C SER A 131 -29.54 6.93 18.05
N GLU A 132 -29.03 7.80 18.92
CA GLU A 132 -27.74 7.57 19.59
C GLU A 132 -27.74 6.26 20.41
N GLU A 133 -28.90 5.87 20.95
CA GLU A 133 -29.09 4.60 21.66
C GLU A 133 -29.04 3.39 20.72
N GLU A 134 -29.67 3.48 19.54
CA GLU A 134 -29.60 2.42 18.51
C GLU A 134 -28.16 2.24 18.03
N VAL A 135 -27.48 3.35 17.75
CA VAL A 135 -26.07 3.36 17.32
C VAL A 135 -25.17 2.70 18.36
N LYS A 136 -25.33 3.10 19.63
CA LYS A 136 -24.55 2.51 20.72
C LYS A 136 -24.80 1.02 20.86
N LYS A 137 -26.06 0.59 20.69
CA LYS A 137 -26.42 -0.83 20.76
C LYS A 137 -25.77 -1.63 19.62
N ILE A 138 -25.87 -1.14 18.40
CA ILE A 138 -25.31 -1.82 17.21
C ILE A 138 -23.79 -1.85 17.28
N LYS A 139 -23.14 -0.76 17.71
CA LYS A 139 -21.69 -0.74 17.96
C LYS A 139 -21.28 -1.69 19.10
N SER A 140 -22.08 -1.82 20.15
CA SER A 140 -21.79 -2.77 21.24
C SER A 140 -21.96 -4.23 20.84
N GLU A 141 -22.89 -4.54 19.94
CA GLU A 141 -23.09 -5.90 19.40
C GLU A 141 -22.00 -6.26 18.35
N ARG A 142 -21.45 -5.25 17.65
CA ARG A 142 -20.36 -5.40 16.68
C ARG A 142 -18.97 -5.35 17.32
N ALA A 143 -18.84 -4.77 18.51
CA ALA A 143 -17.61 -4.76 19.27
C ALA A 143 -17.18 -6.21 19.51
N PRO A 144 -15.93 -6.58 19.17
CA PRO A 144 -15.51 -7.94 19.34
C PRO A 144 -15.48 -8.30 20.83
N GLU A 145 -16.21 -9.34 21.17
CA GLU A 145 -16.25 -9.99 22.47
C GLU A 145 -14.84 -10.45 22.85
N GLU A 146 -14.12 -9.68 23.68
CA GLU A 146 -12.87 -9.95 24.45
C GLU A 146 -11.64 -10.59 23.76
N GLY A 147 -11.79 -11.32 22.64
CA GLY A 147 -10.74 -12.07 21.96
C GLY A 147 -9.75 -11.24 21.14
N TRP A 148 -9.92 -9.91 21.04
CA TRP A 148 -8.90 -9.06 20.40
C TRP A 148 -7.68 -8.82 21.29
N GLU A 149 -7.82 -8.82 22.61
CA GLU A 149 -6.66 -8.77 23.51
C GLU A 149 -5.89 -10.10 23.47
N GLU A 150 -6.59 -11.23 23.54
CA GLU A 150 -5.96 -12.55 23.42
C GLU A 150 -5.31 -12.76 22.04
N ALA A 151 -5.96 -12.31 20.96
CA ALA A 151 -5.36 -12.34 19.63
C ALA A 151 -4.19 -11.36 19.48
N LYS A 152 -4.19 -10.21 20.17
CA LYS A 152 -3.05 -9.27 20.18
C LYS A 152 -1.83 -9.93 20.85
N ASP A 153 -2.00 -10.59 21.99
CA ASP A 153 -0.92 -11.29 22.69
C ASP A 153 -0.39 -12.51 21.90
N GLU A 154 -1.29 -13.26 21.24
CA GLU A 154 -0.90 -14.35 20.36
C GLU A 154 -0.18 -13.84 19.09
N LEU A 155 -0.57 -12.67 18.56
CA LEU A 155 0.06 -12.05 17.41
C LEU A 155 1.44 -11.46 17.75
N GLU A 156 1.58 -10.81 18.90
CA GLU A 156 2.85 -10.29 19.44
C GLU A 156 3.87 -11.43 19.62
N SER A 157 3.45 -12.54 20.21
CA SER A 157 4.30 -13.71 20.42
C SER A 157 4.66 -14.42 19.11
N LYS A 158 3.71 -14.56 18.17
CA LYS A 158 3.99 -15.10 16.83
C LYS A 158 4.85 -14.17 15.99
N LYS A 159 4.72 -12.84 16.11
CA LYS A 159 5.53 -11.87 15.34
C LYS A 159 7.02 -12.01 15.62
N ARG A 160 7.40 -12.22 16.87
CA ARG A 160 8.81 -12.41 17.26
C ARG A 160 9.40 -13.67 16.63
N ASN A 161 8.63 -14.76 16.57
CA ASN A 161 9.06 -16.00 15.94
C ASN A 161 8.99 -15.95 14.40
N SER A 162 8.02 -15.21 13.84
CA SER A 162 7.72 -15.19 12.40
C SER A 162 8.70 -14.36 11.58
N MET A 163 9.26 -13.27 12.13
CA MET A 163 10.20 -12.43 11.37
C MET A 163 11.55 -13.13 11.16
N ASP A 164 12.05 -13.82 12.18
CA ASP A 164 13.27 -14.64 12.08
C ASP A 164 13.04 -15.86 11.18
N ASP A 165 11.87 -16.49 11.26
CA ASP A 165 11.48 -17.60 10.36
C ASP A 165 11.37 -17.14 8.90
N LEU A 166 10.76 -15.98 8.65
CA LEU A 166 10.68 -15.39 7.30
C LEU A 166 12.07 -15.03 6.76
N ALA A 167 12.92 -14.43 7.59
CA ALA A 167 14.30 -14.12 7.21
C ALA A 167 15.08 -15.40 6.87
N ALA A 168 14.91 -16.47 7.65
CA ALA A 168 15.50 -17.77 7.39
C ALA A 168 15.01 -18.38 6.06
N LEU A 169 13.71 -18.32 5.77
CA LEU A 169 13.12 -18.79 4.51
C LEU A 169 13.65 -18.02 3.30
N ILE A 170 13.79 -16.70 3.40
CA ILE A 170 14.33 -15.86 2.32
C ILE A 170 15.80 -16.22 2.06
N LEU A 171 16.60 -16.41 3.12
CA LEU A 171 18.00 -16.83 3.00
C LEU A 171 18.13 -18.24 2.39
N ALA A 172 17.27 -19.18 2.80
CA ALA A 172 17.23 -20.52 2.22
C ALA A 172 16.92 -20.50 0.72
N LYS A 173 15.89 -19.75 0.32
CA LYS A 173 15.52 -19.55 -1.10
C LYS A 173 16.63 -18.88 -1.91
N ARG A 174 17.39 -17.97 -1.32
CA ARG A 174 18.53 -17.33 -1.98
C ARG A 174 19.65 -18.34 -2.24
N ARG A 175 19.99 -19.15 -1.24
CA ARG A 175 20.99 -20.23 -1.38
C ARG A 175 20.57 -21.27 -2.41
N GLU A 176 19.30 -21.63 -2.47
CA GLU A 176 18.76 -22.56 -3.46
C GLU A 176 18.94 -22.02 -4.88
N ARG A 177 18.62 -20.73 -5.11
CA ARG A 177 18.84 -20.08 -6.42
C ARG A 177 20.32 -19.99 -6.80
N GLU A 178 21.19 -19.66 -5.84
CA GLU A 178 22.65 -19.64 -6.05
C GLU A 178 23.18 -21.03 -6.42
N SER A 179 22.77 -22.07 -5.71
CA SER A 179 23.15 -23.46 -6.00
C SER A 179 22.65 -23.94 -7.37
N ALA A 180 21.40 -23.60 -7.74
CA ALA A 180 20.85 -23.92 -9.05
C ALA A 180 21.62 -23.21 -10.18
N PHE A 181 22.06 -21.96 -9.95
CA PHE A 181 22.88 -21.21 -10.88
C PHE A 181 24.29 -21.80 -11.03
N ASP A 182 24.95 -22.16 -9.93
CA ASP A 182 26.26 -22.83 -9.96
C ASP A 182 26.20 -24.16 -10.70
N GLY A 183 25.12 -24.93 -10.51
CA GLY A 183 24.88 -26.16 -11.26
C GLY A 183 24.73 -25.91 -12.78
N MET A 184 24.05 -24.83 -13.17
CA MET A 184 23.92 -24.41 -14.56
C MET A 184 25.27 -24.00 -15.16
N ILE A 185 26.07 -23.21 -14.42
CA ILE A 185 27.42 -22.80 -14.86
C ILE A 185 28.33 -24.01 -14.99
N GLY A 186 28.37 -24.92 -14.00
CA GLY A 186 29.17 -26.14 -14.07
C GLY A 186 28.78 -27.06 -15.24
N ALA A 187 27.50 -27.13 -15.58
CA ALA A 187 27.03 -27.86 -16.76
C ALA A 187 27.48 -27.19 -18.08
N MET A 188 27.53 -25.85 -18.13
CA MET A 188 28.10 -25.13 -19.27
C MET A 188 29.61 -25.32 -19.36
N GLU A 189 30.34 -25.15 -18.26
CA GLU A 189 31.78 -25.37 -18.19
C GLU A 189 32.14 -26.77 -18.68
N MET A 190 31.42 -27.82 -18.25
CA MET A 190 31.70 -29.19 -18.70
C MET A 190 31.46 -29.40 -20.20
N LYS A 191 30.46 -28.73 -20.78
CA LYS A 191 30.16 -28.81 -22.22
C LYS A 191 31.21 -28.08 -23.06
N TYR A 192 31.72 -26.95 -22.58
CA TYR A 192 32.64 -26.10 -23.36
C TYR A 192 34.14 -26.30 -22.99
N SER A 193 34.47 -26.94 -21.87
CA SER A 193 35.86 -27.22 -21.46
C SER A 193 36.43 -28.56 -21.98
N LYS A 194 35.60 -29.48 -22.48
CA LYS A 194 36.03 -30.76 -23.10
C LYS A 194 36.66 -30.60 -24.50
N GLY A 195 37.31 -29.46 -24.76
CA GLY A 195 37.92 -29.10 -26.04
C GLY A 195 39.45 -29.17 -26.12
N LYS A 196 40.20 -29.61 -25.09
CA LYS A 196 41.66 -29.76 -25.19
C LYS A 196 42.25 -31.03 -24.54
N SER A 197 42.76 -31.89 -25.43
CA SER A 197 43.80 -32.92 -25.32
C SER A 197 43.63 -34.14 -24.40
N LYS A 198 43.31 -35.28 -25.02
CA LYS A 198 44.02 -36.55 -24.77
C LYS A 198 44.55 -37.15 -26.08
N THR A 199 45.84 -37.01 -26.33
CA THR A 199 46.60 -37.94 -27.18
C THR A 199 47.67 -38.58 -26.29
N LYS A 200 47.41 -39.80 -25.84
CA LYS A 200 48.35 -40.63 -25.08
C LYS A 200 49.24 -41.34 -26.09
N GLY A 201 50.44 -40.80 -26.36
CA GLY A 201 51.43 -41.42 -27.23
C GLY A 201 52.08 -42.63 -26.55
N LYS A 202 51.94 -43.80 -27.18
CA LYS A 202 52.69 -45.01 -26.87
C LYS A 202 53.91 -45.03 -27.79
N ARG A 203 55.12 -44.89 -27.24
CA ARG A 203 56.40 -45.29 -27.82
C ARG A 203 57.24 -45.86 -26.70
#